data_AF-A0A9D9RNE8-F1
#
_entry.id   AF-A0A9D9RNE8-F1
#
_cell.length_a   1.000
_cell.length_b   1.000
_cell.length_c   1.000
_cell.angle_alpha   90.00
_cell.angle_beta   90.00
_cell.angle_gamma   90.00
#
_symmetry.space_group_name_H-M   'P 1'
#
loop_
_entity.id
_entity.type
_entity.pdbx_description
1 polymer ?
#
loop_
_entity_poly.entity_id
_entity_poly.type
_entity_poly.pdbx_seq_one_letter_code
_entity_poly.pdbx_strand_id
1 'polypeptide(L)'
;MEHTTRKSLYFMPFLLIDETIECKEVRLIKNNRQYDSLMPDIFKNCSGIYVEIVEDFQSGDNYDDNIRVKIYNAIEILKFSYYTINTPTGDGYPGFVSESTFEIFTIIEANQDKFFEHKMSVTNGISNFLMSLDDYYKHKFILGSRHSIKITENALTYFQYIYDDCKNNENKLSILRLYNKCLRITDINDSFDKIIFARASIETLIKIEDQLLTKKNYVETFIEKTEAYISNNQDDNLELILNFYNNRVINNNGLNVSKENLNTYLRSLTDARHNLLHENIRHSDFMTIEIYIAWFPLFFLIIFFEDKMTKKDIVRLIFFLKLLQLDFKKWNKKDTKNYSKMTCLEVYAQYTRTIITQLDRNNNEVISACLDGFNSCFKNGEFVEN
;
A
#
# COMPACT_ATOMS: atom_id res chain seq x y z
N MET A 1 -30.47 31.49 -13.33
CA MET A 1 -29.20 31.05 -13.94
C MET A 1 -29.23 29.55 -13.93
N GLU A 2 -29.35 28.90 -15.08
CA GLU A 2 -29.10 27.47 -15.17
C GLU A 2 -27.66 27.25 -14.69
N HIS A 3 -27.49 26.45 -13.63
CA HIS A 3 -26.17 25.95 -13.27
C HIS A 3 -25.75 24.99 -14.39
N THR A 4 -25.16 25.52 -15.46
CA THR A 4 -24.44 24.67 -16.41
C THR A 4 -23.33 24.00 -15.64
N THR A 5 -23.54 22.73 -15.31
CA THR A 5 -22.55 21.87 -14.68
C THR A 5 -21.32 21.86 -15.58
N ARG A 6 -20.17 22.21 -15.02
CA ARG A 6 -18.91 22.33 -15.74
C ARG A 6 -18.32 20.95 -15.99
N LYS A 7 -17.67 20.75 -17.14
CA LYS A 7 -16.98 19.48 -17.42
C LYS A 7 -15.86 19.23 -16.43
N SER A 8 -15.55 17.97 -16.17
CA SER A 8 -14.52 17.59 -15.21
C SER A 8 -13.66 16.41 -15.66
N LEU A 9 -12.43 16.35 -15.15
CA LEU A 9 -11.50 15.25 -15.31
C LEU A 9 -10.94 14.87 -13.94
N TYR A 10 -10.66 13.59 -13.74
CA TYR A 10 -9.93 13.10 -12.58
C TYR A 10 -8.60 12.53 -13.05
N PHE A 11 -7.52 13.26 -12.80
CA PHE A 11 -6.23 13.01 -13.43
C PHE A 11 -5.15 12.67 -12.40
N MET A 12 -4.39 11.61 -12.65
CA MET A 12 -3.26 11.17 -11.82
C MET A 12 -1.98 11.29 -12.66
N PRO A 13 -1.18 12.36 -12.49
CA PRO A 13 -0.06 12.68 -13.38
C PRO A 13 1.14 11.73 -13.25
N PHE A 14 1.28 11.03 -12.12
CA PHE A 14 2.46 10.23 -11.79
C PHE A 14 2.24 8.72 -11.92
N LEU A 15 1.04 8.29 -12.32
CA LEU A 15 0.79 6.90 -12.67
C LEU A 15 0.83 6.75 -14.18
N LEU A 16 1.56 5.75 -14.64
CA LEU A 16 1.71 5.42 -16.05
C LEU A 16 1.15 4.02 -16.29
N ILE A 17 0.44 3.85 -17.40
CA ILE A 17 -0.05 2.56 -17.89
C ILE A 17 0.28 2.44 -19.39
N ASP A 18 0.50 1.21 -19.85
CA ASP A 18 0.67 0.96 -21.30
C ASP A 18 -0.67 0.96 -22.01
N GLU A 19 -1.62 0.24 -21.43
CA GLU A 19 -2.96 0.00 -21.93
C GLU A 19 -3.98 0.35 -20.85
N THR A 20 -5.22 0.58 -21.27
CA THR A 20 -6.34 0.81 -20.36
C THR A 20 -6.46 -0.36 -19.38
N ILE A 21 -6.51 -0.06 -18.09
CA ILE A 21 -6.77 -1.07 -17.07
C ILE A 21 -8.22 -0.92 -16.64
N GLU A 22 -9.01 -1.99 -16.81
CA GLU A 22 -10.40 -2.03 -16.38
C GLU A 22 -10.54 -2.93 -15.16
N CYS A 23 -10.77 -2.31 -14.00
CA CYS A 23 -11.03 -3.00 -12.75
C CYS A 23 -12.53 -2.95 -12.45
N LYS A 24 -13.32 -3.67 -13.26
CA LYS A 24 -14.80 -3.75 -13.25
C LYS A 24 -15.46 -2.37 -13.29
N GLU A 25 -15.71 -1.75 -12.14
CA GLU A 25 -16.41 -0.46 -12.04
C GLU A 25 -15.47 0.74 -12.17
N VAL A 26 -14.15 0.53 -12.18
CA VAL A 26 -13.17 1.61 -12.27
C VAL A 26 -12.27 1.38 -13.47
N ARG A 27 -12.11 2.41 -14.29
CA ARG A 27 -11.25 2.37 -15.48
C ARG A 27 -10.13 3.38 -15.37
N LEU A 28 -8.91 2.91 -15.61
CA LEU A 28 -7.71 3.74 -15.70
C LEU A 28 -7.36 3.91 -17.17
N ILE A 29 -7.43 5.13 -17.68
CA ILE A 29 -7.20 5.43 -19.10
C ILE A 29 -5.92 6.24 -19.25
N LYS A 30 -5.06 5.82 -20.17
CA LYS A 30 -3.84 6.54 -20.50
C LYS A 30 -4.16 7.92 -21.09
N ASN A 31 -3.44 8.95 -20.65
CA ASN A 31 -3.54 10.25 -21.30
C ASN A 31 -2.96 10.21 -22.72
N ASN A 32 -3.85 10.23 -23.71
CA ASN A 32 -3.57 10.32 -25.13
C ASN A 32 -3.76 11.75 -25.68
N ARG A 33 -3.87 12.76 -24.81
CA ARG A 33 -4.10 14.18 -25.10
C ARG A 33 -5.50 14.53 -25.64
N GLN A 34 -6.47 13.63 -25.52
CA GLN A 34 -7.84 13.87 -25.99
C GLN A 34 -8.57 15.00 -25.23
N TYR A 35 -8.12 15.34 -24.02
CA TYR A 35 -8.72 16.40 -23.19
C TYR A 35 -7.78 17.60 -22.94
N ASP A 36 -6.79 17.83 -23.81
CA ASP A 36 -5.83 18.95 -23.66
C ASP A 36 -6.51 20.32 -23.56
N SER A 37 -7.71 20.50 -24.13
CA SER A 37 -8.49 21.74 -24.02
C SER A 37 -9.01 22.02 -22.61
N LEU A 38 -9.22 20.98 -21.80
CA LEU A 38 -9.66 21.08 -20.40
C LEU A 38 -8.49 21.02 -19.42
N MET A 39 -7.33 20.55 -19.86
CA MET A 39 -6.17 20.28 -19.03
C MET A 39 -5.40 21.57 -18.69
N PRO A 40 -5.04 21.81 -17.41
CA PRO A 40 -4.10 22.86 -17.04
C PRO A 40 -2.76 22.71 -17.74
N ASP A 41 -2.10 23.81 -18.09
CA ASP A 41 -0.84 23.80 -18.86
C ASP A 41 0.25 22.92 -18.24
N ILE A 42 0.32 22.89 -16.91
CA ILE A 42 1.29 22.06 -16.17
C ILE A 42 1.14 20.55 -16.45
N PHE A 43 -0.06 20.11 -16.82
CA PHE A 43 -0.38 18.70 -17.05
C PHE A 43 -0.48 18.29 -18.52
N LYS A 44 -0.56 19.24 -19.48
CA LYS A 44 -0.74 18.94 -20.92
C LYS A 44 0.31 17.99 -21.50
N ASN A 45 1.55 18.04 -21.01
CA ASN A 45 2.63 17.16 -21.46
C ASN A 45 2.82 15.91 -20.59
N CYS A 46 1.97 15.67 -19.60
CA CYS A 46 2.08 14.53 -18.70
C CYS A 46 1.48 13.26 -19.30
N SER A 47 2.23 12.16 -19.25
CA SER A 47 1.78 10.82 -19.70
C SER A 47 0.91 10.08 -18.68
N GLY A 48 0.35 10.82 -17.71
CA GLY A 48 -0.44 10.28 -16.61
C GLY A 48 -1.72 9.57 -17.04
N ILE A 49 -2.61 9.31 -16.08
CA ILE A 49 -3.86 8.60 -16.35
C ILE A 49 -5.09 9.40 -15.93
N TYR A 50 -6.19 9.16 -16.63
CA TYR A 50 -7.53 9.52 -16.22
C TYR A 50 -8.17 8.36 -15.45
N VAL A 51 -9.04 8.72 -14.50
CA VAL A 51 -9.80 7.78 -13.69
C VAL A 51 -11.28 7.97 -13.98
N GLU A 52 -11.94 6.87 -14.36
CA GLU A 52 -13.34 6.83 -14.72
C GLU A 52 -14.10 5.80 -13.88
N ILE A 53 -15.41 6.00 -13.76
CA ILE A 53 -16.32 5.02 -13.16
C ILE A 53 -17.17 4.45 -14.30
N VAL A 54 -17.06 3.15 -14.53
CA VAL A 54 -17.79 2.47 -15.61
C VAL A 54 -19.29 2.71 -15.43
N GLU A 55 -19.97 3.03 -16.54
CA GLU A 55 -21.40 3.41 -16.62
C GLU A 55 -21.81 4.73 -15.94
N ASP A 56 -21.08 5.20 -14.92
CA ASP A 56 -21.47 6.40 -14.15
C ASP A 56 -20.74 7.69 -14.56
N PHE A 57 -19.49 7.60 -15.04
CA PHE A 57 -18.68 8.78 -15.35
C PHE A 57 -17.58 8.49 -16.37
N GLN A 58 -17.55 9.28 -17.44
CA GLN A 58 -16.46 9.36 -18.40
C GLN A 58 -15.76 10.72 -18.32
N SER A 59 -14.46 10.74 -18.63
CA SER A 59 -13.68 11.96 -18.60
C SER A 59 -14.28 13.02 -19.54
N GLY A 60 -14.52 14.21 -19.02
CA GLY A 60 -15.20 15.29 -19.75
C GLY A 60 -16.70 15.38 -19.47
N ASP A 61 -17.26 14.46 -18.69
CA ASP A 61 -18.62 14.58 -18.14
C ASP A 61 -18.71 15.72 -17.12
N ASN A 62 -19.95 16.10 -16.84
CA ASN A 62 -20.29 17.13 -15.89
C ASN A 62 -19.84 16.77 -14.46
N TYR A 63 -19.34 17.77 -13.74
CA TYR A 63 -18.95 17.61 -12.34
C TYR A 63 -20.14 17.20 -11.46
N ASP A 64 -19.94 16.14 -10.67
CA ASP A 64 -20.86 15.65 -9.64
C ASP A 64 -20.06 15.29 -8.38
N ASP A 65 -20.48 15.83 -7.24
CA ASP A 65 -19.87 15.56 -5.94
C ASP A 65 -19.95 14.08 -5.54
N ASN A 66 -21.01 13.37 -5.91
CA ASN A 66 -21.15 11.94 -5.62
C ASN A 66 -20.14 11.11 -6.41
N ILE A 67 -19.94 11.45 -7.69
CA ILE A 67 -18.92 10.81 -8.54
C ILE A 67 -17.53 11.09 -7.97
N ARG A 68 -17.28 12.33 -7.53
CA ARG A 68 -16.04 12.69 -6.85
C ARG A 68 -15.79 11.76 -5.65
N VAL A 69 -16.77 11.60 -4.76
CA VAL A 69 -16.63 10.71 -3.60
C VAL A 69 -16.32 9.27 -4.02
N LYS A 70 -17.04 8.72 -5.02
CA LYS A 70 -16.78 7.36 -5.55
C LYS A 70 -15.34 7.21 -6.07
N ILE A 71 -14.86 8.18 -6.83
CA ILE A 71 -13.49 8.18 -7.37
C ILE A 71 -12.46 8.24 -6.23
N TYR A 72 -12.63 9.12 -5.25
CA TYR A 72 -11.69 9.19 -4.12
C TYR A 72 -11.67 7.90 -3.29
N ASN A 73 -12.82 7.26 -3.08
CA ASN A 73 -12.88 5.94 -2.44
C ASN A 73 -12.16 4.87 -3.26
N ALA A 74 -12.37 4.85 -4.58
CA ALA A 74 -11.67 3.95 -5.50
C ALA A 74 -10.14 4.14 -5.41
N ILE A 75 -9.65 5.38 -5.35
CA ILE A 75 -8.21 5.66 -5.24
C ILE A 75 -7.62 5.14 -3.94
N GLU A 76 -8.31 5.26 -2.81
CA GLU A 76 -7.82 4.70 -1.54
C GLU A 76 -7.71 3.17 -1.57
N ILE A 77 -8.66 2.51 -2.22
CA ILE A 77 -8.64 1.06 -2.43
C ILE A 77 -7.53 0.66 -3.43
N LEU A 78 -7.34 1.45 -4.48
CA LEU A 78 -6.28 1.25 -5.48
C LEU A 78 -4.89 1.34 -4.85
N LYS A 79 -4.64 2.37 -4.05
CA LYS A 79 -3.40 2.51 -3.26
C LYS A 79 -3.15 1.27 -2.41
N PHE A 80 -4.14 0.89 -1.58
CA PHE A 80 -4.00 -0.26 -0.68
C PHE A 80 -3.72 -1.56 -1.45
N SER A 81 -4.43 -1.77 -2.56
CA SER A 81 -4.25 -2.94 -3.43
C SER A 81 -2.85 -2.99 -4.05
N TYR A 82 -2.33 -1.85 -4.47
CA TYR A 82 -0.96 -1.73 -4.97
C TYR A 82 0.08 -2.10 -3.90
N TYR A 83 -0.04 -1.52 -2.70
CA TYR A 83 0.92 -1.73 -1.61
C TYR A 83 0.84 -3.10 -0.96
N THR A 84 -0.30 -3.77 -1.09
CA THR A 84 -0.46 -5.18 -0.75
C THR A 84 0.57 -6.01 -1.54
N ILE A 85 0.70 -5.81 -2.86
CA ILE A 85 1.67 -6.56 -3.67
C ILE A 85 3.08 -5.97 -3.58
N ASN A 86 3.19 -4.65 -3.59
CA ASN A 86 4.44 -3.92 -3.68
C ASN A 86 4.79 -3.33 -2.32
N THR A 87 5.13 -4.20 -1.37
CA THR A 87 5.58 -3.78 -0.03
C THR A 87 6.74 -2.79 -0.17
N PRO A 88 6.58 -1.55 0.31
CA PRO A 88 7.64 -0.55 0.28
C PRO A 88 8.89 -1.02 1.03
N THR A 89 10.05 -0.84 0.42
CA THR A 89 11.36 -1.18 1.00
C THR A 89 12.09 0.12 1.37
N GLY A 90 12.81 0.14 2.50
CA GLY A 90 13.41 1.37 3.06
C GLY A 90 14.54 1.99 2.21
N ASP A 91 14.78 3.28 2.47
CA ASP A 91 15.80 4.22 1.96
C ASP A 91 16.71 3.74 0.82
N GLY A 92 16.16 3.83 -0.39
CA GLY A 92 16.89 3.83 -1.63
C GLY A 92 15.98 4.36 -2.72
N TYR A 93 16.40 5.46 -3.35
CA TYR A 93 15.69 6.17 -4.41
C TYR A 93 15.58 5.42 -5.76
N PRO A 94 15.47 4.07 -5.78
CA PRO A 94 14.66 3.43 -6.82
C PRO A 94 13.56 2.48 -6.31
N GLY A 95 13.31 2.34 -5.00
CA GLY A 95 12.40 1.29 -4.46
C GLY A 95 11.13 1.75 -3.73
N PHE A 96 11.17 2.87 -3.01
CA PHE A 96 10.00 3.33 -2.24
C PHE A 96 9.03 4.12 -3.12
N VAL A 97 7.75 3.72 -3.08
CA VAL A 97 6.66 4.43 -3.76
C VAL A 97 5.80 5.12 -2.72
N SER A 98 5.85 6.46 -2.68
CA SER A 98 4.99 7.27 -1.80
C SER A 98 3.55 7.22 -2.25
N GLU A 99 2.60 7.30 -1.31
CA GLU A 99 1.18 7.42 -1.65
C GLU A 99 0.90 8.65 -2.53
N SER A 100 1.75 9.69 -2.43
CA SER A 100 1.66 10.91 -3.23
C SER A 100 1.85 10.64 -4.72
N THR A 101 2.41 9.49 -5.09
CA THR A 101 2.43 9.00 -6.48
C THR A 101 1.02 8.75 -7.02
N PHE A 102 0.10 8.41 -6.12
CA PHE A 102 -1.32 8.21 -6.40
C PHE A 102 -2.15 9.47 -6.10
N GLU A 103 -1.55 10.67 -6.13
CA GLU A 103 -2.29 11.92 -5.99
C GLU A 103 -3.23 12.10 -7.20
N ILE A 104 -4.49 12.40 -6.92
CA ILE A 104 -5.53 12.64 -7.92
C ILE A 104 -5.94 14.11 -7.93
N PHE A 105 -5.93 14.70 -9.12
CA PHE A 105 -6.34 16.08 -9.35
C PHE A 105 -7.71 16.08 -10.00
N THR A 106 -8.68 16.68 -9.30
CA THR A 106 -9.96 17.04 -9.91
C THR A 106 -9.74 18.31 -10.72
N ILE A 107 -9.87 18.22 -12.03
CA ILE A 107 -9.78 19.34 -12.97
C ILE A 107 -11.20 19.68 -13.39
N ILE A 108 -11.59 20.94 -13.24
CA ILE A 108 -12.91 21.42 -13.61
C ILE A 108 -12.73 22.47 -14.70
N GLU A 109 -13.57 22.43 -15.71
CA GLU A 109 -13.62 23.41 -16.79
C GLU A 109 -13.61 24.84 -16.23
N ALA A 110 -12.86 25.71 -16.91
CA ALA A 110 -12.73 27.11 -16.53
C ALA A 110 -14.11 27.77 -16.50
N ASN A 111 -14.30 28.72 -15.58
CA ASN A 111 -15.52 29.51 -15.57
C ASN A 111 -15.57 30.41 -16.82
N GLN A 112 -16.76 30.64 -17.36
CA GLN A 112 -16.97 31.60 -18.44
C GLN A 112 -16.62 33.03 -18.00
N ASP A 113 -16.83 33.34 -16.72
CA ASP A 113 -16.37 34.57 -16.11
C ASP A 113 -14.85 34.54 -15.90
N LYS A 114 -14.13 35.37 -16.66
CA LYS A 114 -12.66 35.50 -16.59
C LYS A 114 -12.17 36.10 -15.27
N PHE A 115 -13.04 36.71 -14.47
CA PHE A 115 -12.69 37.25 -13.15
C PHE A 115 -12.85 36.20 -12.03
N PHE A 116 -13.46 35.06 -12.32
CA PHE A 116 -13.57 33.97 -11.37
C PHE A 116 -12.24 33.22 -11.24
N GLU A 117 -11.71 33.16 -10.02
CA GLU A 117 -10.51 32.39 -9.69
C GLU A 117 -10.87 31.24 -8.75
N HIS A 118 -10.54 30.01 -9.15
CA HIS A 118 -10.67 28.86 -8.26
C HIS A 118 -9.51 28.85 -7.25
N LYS A 119 -9.83 28.71 -5.96
CA LYS A 119 -8.84 28.65 -4.88
C LYS A 119 -8.97 27.38 -4.08
N MET A 120 -7.83 26.84 -3.68
CA MET A 120 -7.71 25.71 -2.78
C MET A 120 -7.39 26.21 -1.38
N SER A 121 -8.10 25.69 -0.37
CA SER A 121 -7.69 25.90 1.01
C SER A 121 -6.48 25.02 1.30
N VAL A 122 -5.41 25.65 1.78
CA VAL A 122 -4.17 25.01 2.20
C VAL A 122 -3.90 25.42 3.64
N THR A 123 -3.31 24.52 4.42
CA THR A 123 -2.95 24.76 5.81
C THR A 123 -1.46 24.49 6.01
N ASN A 124 -0.82 25.27 6.88
CA ASN A 124 0.52 24.97 7.39
C ASN A 124 0.47 24.37 8.81
N GLY A 125 -0.71 23.93 9.27
CA GLY A 125 -0.93 23.44 10.64
C GLY A 125 -1.17 24.53 11.69
N ILE A 126 -0.96 25.81 11.36
CA ILE A 126 -1.21 26.95 12.24
C ILE A 126 -2.34 27.82 11.70
N SER A 127 -2.30 28.11 10.40
CA SER A 127 -3.27 28.94 9.70
C SER A 127 -3.69 28.33 8.38
N ASN A 128 -4.92 28.67 7.98
CA ASN A 128 -5.46 28.31 6.68
C ASN A 128 -5.32 29.51 5.75
N PHE A 129 -4.88 29.26 4.53
CA PHE A 129 -4.76 30.25 3.47
C PHE A 129 -5.36 29.71 2.19
N LEU A 130 -5.71 30.63 1.29
CA LEU A 130 -6.23 30.31 -0.02
C LEU A 130 -5.10 30.44 -1.03
N MET A 131 -4.80 29.34 -1.72
CA MET A 131 -3.85 29.29 -2.83
C MET A 131 -4.63 29.23 -4.14
N SER A 132 -4.14 29.90 -5.19
CA SER A 132 -4.71 29.72 -6.53
C SER A 132 -4.63 28.24 -6.92
N LEU A 133 -5.64 27.73 -7.65
CA LEU A 133 -5.65 26.33 -8.08
C LEU A 133 -4.43 25.99 -8.96
N ASP A 134 -4.01 26.93 -9.82
CA ASP A 134 -2.86 26.75 -10.70
C ASP A 134 -1.54 26.67 -9.91
N ASP A 135 -1.36 27.50 -8.88
CA ASP A 135 -0.17 27.44 -8.03
C ASP A 135 -0.16 26.16 -7.19
N TYR A 136 -1.33 25.71 -6.72
CA TYR A 136 -1.48 24.43 -6.05
C TYR A 136 -1.06 23.27 -6.95
N TYR A 137 -1.55 23.23 -8.20
CA TYR A 137 -1.15 22.21 -9.17
C TYR A 137 0.35 22.25 -9.46
N LYS A 138 0.94 23.43 -9.70
CA LYS A 138 2.39 23.56 -9.92
C LYS A 138 3.19 23.04 -8.73
N HIS A 139 2.82 23.42 -7.51
CA HIS A 139 3.51 23.00 -6.30
C HIS A 139 3.48 21.47 -6.13
N LYS A 140 2.30 20.87 -6.26
CA LYS A 140 2.13 19.41 -6.16
C LYS A 140 2.82 18.67 -7.30
N PHE A 141 2.76 19.19 -8.52
CA PHE A 141 3.41 18.59 -9.68
C PHE A 141 4.93 18.51 -9.51
N ILE A 142 5.56 19.61 -9.10
CA ILE A 142 7.02 19.65 -8.88
C ILE A 142 7.44 18.60 -7.86
N LEU A 143 6.71 18.47 -6.75
CA LEU A 143 7.01 17.51 -5.69
C LEU A 143 6.87 16.05 -6.15
N GLY A 144 5.82 15.72 -6.91
CA GLY A 144 5.56 14.33 -7.32
C GLY A 144 6.21 13.89 -8.63
N SER A 145 6.68 14.83 -9.47
CA SER A 145 7.24 14.53 -10.80
C SER A 145 8.45 13.59 -10.81
N ARG A 146 9.13 13.43 -9.67
CA ARG A 146 10.30 12.55 -9.52
C ARG A 146 9.94 11.08 -9.22
N HIS A 147 8.66 10.78 -9.02
CA HIS A 147 8.21 9.50 -8.44
C HIS A 147 7.22 8.76 -9.33
N SER A 148 7.18 9.05 -10.63
CA SER A 148 6.24 8.37 -11.52
C SER A 148 6.48 6.88 -11.57
N ILE A 149 5.43 6.07 -11.43
CA ILE A 149 5.50 4.62 -11.54
C ILE A 149 4.66 4.12 -12.69
N LYS A 150 5.10 3.00 -13.26
CA LYS A 150 4.32 2.27 -14.23
C LYS A 150 3.60 1.11 -13.54
N ILE A 151 2.28 1.03 -13.70
CA ILE A 151 1.47 -0.04 -13.15
C ILE A 151 0.87 -0.89 -14.26
N THR A 152 0.59 -2.15 -13.94
CA THR A 152 -0.11 -3.12 -14.79
C THR A 152 -1.27 -3.70 -13.99
N GLU A 153 -2.19 -4.40 -14.66
CA GLU A 153 -3.33 -5.05 -14.00
C GLU A 153 -2.90 -5.99 -12.87
N ASN A 154 -1.78 -6.70 -13.04
CA ASN A 154 -1.21 -7.57 -12.00
C ASN A 154 -0.91 -6.82 -10.70
N ALA A 155 -0.52 -5.55 -10.76
CA ALA A 155 -0.28 -4.74 -9.56
C ALA A 155 -1.56 -4.39 -8.79
N LEU A 156 -2.73 -4.64 -9.38
CA LEU A 156 -4.06 -4.36 -8.82
C LEU A 156 -4.90 -5.64 -8.62
N THR A 157 -4.25 -6.81 -8.53
CA THR A 157 -4.95 -8.12 -8.37
C THR A 157 -5.94 -8.13 -7.19
N TYR A 158 -5.67 -7.39 -6.12
CA TYR A 158 -6.51 -7.30 -4.92
C TYR A 158 -7.67 -6.30 -5.04
N PHE A 159 -7.63 -5.42 -6.04
CA PHE A 159 -8.53 -4.29 -6.14
C PHE A 159 -9.98 -4.72 -6.17
N GLN A 160 -10.29 -5.70 -7.02
CA GLN A 160 -11.67 -6.04 -7.34
C GLN A 160 -12.49 -6.40 -6.10
N TYR A 161 -12.01 -7.37 -5.34
CA TYR A 161 -12.78 -7.88 -4.21
C TYR A 161 -12.71 -6.97 -2.98
N ILE A 162 -11.64 -6.19 -2.82
CA ILE A 162 -11.58 -5.15 -1.79
C ILE A 162 -12.56 -4.04 -2.15
N TYR A 163 -12.64 -3.66 -3.43
CA TYR A 163 -13.55 -2.62 -3.90
C TYR A 163 -15.01 -3.00 -3.67
N ASP A 164 -15.41 -4.21 -4.08
CA ASP A 164 -16.79 -4.68 -3.92
C ASP A 164 -17.28 -4.64 -2.46
N ASP A 165 -16.39 -4.89 -1.49
CA ASP A 165 -16.73 -4.94 -0.06
C ASP A 165 -16.50 -3.59 0.67
N CYS A 166 -15.54 -2.78 0.22
CA CYS A 166 -15.15 -1.55 0.91
C CYS A 166 -15.81 -0.28 0.33
N LYS A 167 -16.18 -0.22 -0.96
CA LYS A 167 -16.55 1.05 -1.63
C LYS A 167 -17.66 1.85 -0.94
N ASN A 168 -18.57 1.17 -0.24
CA ASN A 168 -19.69 1.75 0.50
C ASN A 168 -19.60 1.50 2.02
N ASN A 169 -18.46 1.02 2.54
CA ASN A 169 -18.24 0.75 3.95
C ASN A 169 -17.20 1.72 4.53
N GLU A 170 -17.68 2.84 5.08
CA GLU A 170 -16.81 3.90 5.62
C GLU A 170 -15.89 3.43 6.74
N ASN A 171 -16.27 2.42 7.53
CA ASN A 171 -15.40 1.87 8.56
C ASN A 171 -14.19 1.15 7.94
N LYS A 172 -14.41 0.29 6.94
CA LYS A 172 -13.33 -0.39 6.21
C LYS A 172 -12.49 0.60 5.39
N LEU A 173 -13.11 1.56 4.71
CA LEU A 173 -12.38 2.63 4.00
C LEU A 173 -11.50 3.46 4.93
N SER A 174 -11.97 3.74 6.15
CA SER A 174 -11.17 4.47 7.13
C SER A 174 -9.90 3.72 7.52
N ILE A 175 -9.97 2.38 7.61
CA ILE A 175 -8.78 1.54 7.82
C ILE A 175 -7.79 1.71 6.67
N LEU A 176 -8.28 1.61 5.42
CA LEU A 176 -7.42 1.75 4.23
C LEU A 176 -6.77 3.13 4.17
N ARG A 177 -7.53 4.20 4.43
CA ARG A 177 -7.04 5.59 4.50
C ARG A 177 -5.96 5.76 5.56
N LEU A 178 -6.12 5.15 6.74
CA LEU A 178 -5.14 5.21 7.82
C LEU A 178 -3.85 4.43 7.46
N TYR A 179 -3.98 3.25 6.87
CA TYR A 179 -2.83 2.52 6.35
C TYR A 179 -2.10 3.32 5.27
N ASN A 180 -2.83 3.85 4.28
CA ASN A 180 -2.24 4.61 3.19
C ASN A 180 -1.45 5.79 3.73
N LYS A 181 -1.97 6.55 4.70
CA LYS A 181 -1.25 7.68 5.35
C LYS A 181 0.11 7.32 5.96
N CYS A 182 0.36 6.05 6.28
CA CYS A 182 1.67 5.60 6.73
C CYS A 182 2.74 5.66 5.63
N LEU A 183 2.30 5.80 4.37
CA LEU A 183 3.12 5.76 3.15
C LEU A 183 3.38 7.16 2.58
N ARG A 184 2.96 8.22 3.29
CA ARG A 184 3.31 9.62 3.00
C ARG A 184 4.83 9.74 3.06
N ILE A 185 5.41 10.42 2.09
CA ILE A 185 6.68 11.14 2.25
C ILE A 185 6.34 12.62 2.12
N THR A 186 6.18 13.29 3.26
CA THR A 186 5.94 14.73 3.31
C THR A 186 7.17 15.45 3.83
N ASP A 187 7.75 15.04 4.97
CA ASP A 187 9.08 15.46 5.43
C ASP A 187 9.67 14.48 6.50
N ILE A 188 10.86 14.82 7.05
CA ILE A 188 11.55 14.05 8.11
C ILE A 188 10.89 14.20 9.49
N ASN A 189 9.97 15.13 9.68
CA ASN A 189 9.24 15.35 10.93
C ASN A 189 7.95 14.52 10.97
N ASP A 190 7.27 14.39 9.83
CA ASP A 190 6.06 13.60 9.60
C ASP A 190 6.33 12.09 9.58
N SER A 191 7.60 11.68 9.46
CA SER A 191 7.97 10.25 9.49
C SER A 191 7.58 9.57 10.80
N PHE A 192 7.55 10.31 11.91
CA PHE A 192 7.15 9.77 13.21
C PHE A 192 5.63 9.67 13.36
N ASP A 193 4.85 10.51 12.67
CA ASP A 193 3.37 10.47 12.75
C ASP A 193 2.78 9.19 12.16
N LYS A 194 3.56 8.46 11.35
CA LYS A 194 3.21 7.14 10.84
C LYS A 194 2.78 6.18 11.95
N ILE A 195 3.39 6.25 13.14
CA ILE A 195 3.02 5.39 14.28
C ILE A 195 1.60 5.68 14.80
N ILE A 196 1.13 6.93 14.67
CA ILE A 196 -0.21 7.35 15.07
C ILE A 196 -1.22 6.68 14.13
N PHE A 197 -1.01 6.81 12.83
CA PHE A 197 -1.89 6.22 11.81
C PHE A 197 -1.87 4.69 11.85
N ALA A 198 -0.69 4.09 12.00
CA ALA A 198 -0.52 2.65 12.10
C ALA A 198 -1.24 2.05 13.31
N ARG A 199 -1.21 2.74 14.45
CA ARG A 199 -1.95 2.26 15.63
C ARG A 199 -3.46 2.47 15.47
N ALA A 200 -3.87 3.60 14.90
CA ALA A 200 -5.27 3.91 14.69
C ALA A 200 -5.94 2.91 13.72
N SER A 201 -5.25 2.45 12.69
CA SER A 201 -5.78 1.44 11.75
C SER A 201 -6.02 0.10 12.45
N ILE A 202 -5.09 -0.36 13.29
CA ILE A 202 -5.22 -1.58 14.11
C ILE A 202 -6.41 -1.45 15.07
N GLU A 203 -6.51 -0.33 15.78
CA GLU A 203 -7.60 -0.09 16.74
C GLU A 203 -8.97 -0.02 16.05
N THR A 204 -9.03 0.57 14.86
CA THR A 204 -10.25 0.61 14.05
C THR A 204 -10.64 -0.78 13.57
N LEU A 205 -9.69 -1.58 13.09
CA LEU A 205 -9.94 -2.95 12.65
C LEU A 205 -10.45 -3.83 13.79
N ILE A 206 -9.79 -3.79 14.96
CA ILE A 206 -10.23 -4.51 16.17
C ILE A 206 -11.65 -4.10 16.57
N LYS A 207 -12.03 -2.83 16.40
CA LYS A 207 -13.37 -2.35 16.73
C LYS A 207 -14.43 -2.85 15.75
N ILE A 208 -14.11 -2.99 14.46
CA ILE A 208 -15.05 -3.53 13.47
C ILE A 208 -15.30 -5.02 13.73
N GLU A 209 -14.24 -5.75 14.06
CA GLU A 209 -14.27 -7.20 14.26
C GLU A 209 -14.18 -7.56 15.75
N ASP A 210 -14.88 -6.83 16.61
CA ASP A 210 -14.76 -6.92 18.08
C ASP A 210 -15.19 -8.27 18.68
N GLN A 211 -15.99 -9.04 17.94
CA GLN A 211 -16.36 -10.41 18.28
C GLN A 211 -15.21 -11.40 18.08
N LEU A 212 -14.32 -11.12 17.12
CA LEU A 212 -13.17 -11.96 16.77
C LEU A 212 -11.88 -11.46 17.41
N LEU A 213 -11.72 -10.14 17.49
CA LEU A 213 -10.48 -9.47 17.79
C LEU A 213 -10.58 -8.57 19.02
N THR A 214 -9.51 -8.57 19.80
CA THR A 214 -9.28 -7.73 20.97
C THR A 214 -7.87 -7.18 20.91
N LYS A 215 -7.59 -6.19 21.75
CA LYS A 215 -6.22 -5.64 21.92
C LYS A 215 -5.19 -6.69 22.35
N LYS A 216 -5.61 -7.85 22.87
CA LYS A 216 -4.73 -8.89 23.41
C LYS A 216 -4.50 -10.06 22.44
N ASN A 217 -5.48 -10.41 21.60
CA ASN A 217 -5.43 -11.62 20.79
C ASN A 217 -5.20 -11.38 19.28
N TYR A 218 -5.28 -10.14 18.77
CA TYR A 218 -5.25 -9.91 17.31
C TYR A 218 -4.02 -10.48 16.58
N VAL A 219 -2.85 -10.50 17.24
CA VAL A 219 -1.63 -11.15 16.70
C VAL A 219 -1.76 -12.68 16.73
N GLU A 220 -2.30 -13.24 17.79
CA GLU A 220 -2.55 -14.68 17.92
C GLU A 220 -3.56 -15.15 16.86
N THR A 221 -4.69 -14.46 16.75
CA THR A 221 -5.70 -14.72 15.72
C THR A 221 -5.13 -14.63 14.31
N PHE A 222 -4.24 -13.66 14.03
CA PHE A 222 -3.55 -13.59 12.74
C PHE A 222 -2.71 -14.83 12.46
N ILE A 223 -1.89 -15.28 13.43
CA ILE A 223 -1.03 -16.45 13.27
C ILE A 223 -1.86 -17.72 13.11
N GLU A 224 -2.87 -17.92 13.95
CA GLU A 224 -3.76 -19.10 13.92
C GLU A 224 -4.54 -19.19 12.60
N LYS A 225 -5.16 -18.09 12.15
CA LYS A 225 -5.84 -18.05 10.86
C LYS A 225 -4.88 -18.27 9.69
N THR A 226 -3.67 -17.74 9.78
CA THR A 226 -2.64 -17.96 8.75
C THR A 226 -2.25 -19.44 8.66
N GLU A 227 -2.00 -20.08 9.79
CA GLU A 227 -1.65 -21.51 9.85
C GLU A 227 -2.79 -22.39 9.34
N ALA A 228 -4.03 -22.11 9.78
CA ALA A 228 -5.22 -22.80 9.30
C ALA A 228 -5.40 -22.63 7.78
N TYR A 229 -5.25 -21.40 7.27
CA TYR A 229 -5.37 -21.12 5.84
C TYR A 229 -4.33 -21.86 5.00
N ILE A 230 -3.06 -21.87 5.42
CA ILE A 230 -1.99 -22.63 4.73
C ILE A 230 -2.30 -24.14 4.77
N SER A 231 -2.76 -24.66 5.92
CA SER A 231 -3.05 -26.09 6.10
C SER A 231 -4.26 -26.55 5.28
N ASN A 232 -5.28 -25.71 5.15
CA ASN A 232 -6.50 -26.03 4.39
C ASN A 232 -6.33 -25.91 2.87
N ASN A 233 -5.27 -25.23 2.40
CA ASN A 233 -5.03 -24.96 0.98
C ASN A 233 -3.73 -25.61 0.48
N GLN A 234 -3.55 -26.89 0.79
CA GLN A 234 -2.44 -27.68 0.24
C GLN A 234 -2.72 -28.04 -1.22
N ASP A 235 -1.78 -27.73 -2.11
CA ASP A 235 -1.87 -27.93 -3.56
C ASP A 235 -0.51 -28.45 -4.05
N ASP A 236 -0.50 -29.43 -4.94
CA ASP A 236 0.72 -30.03 -5.50
C ASP A 236 1.62 -28.97 -6.18
N ASN A 237 1.05 -27.94 -6.79
CA ASN A 237 1.81 -26.83 -7.39
C ASN A 237 2.54 -25.98 -6.33
N LEU A 238 2.19 -26.12 -5.05
CA LEU A 238 2.84 -25.46 -3.94
C LEU A 238 3.83 -26.35 -3.20
N GLU A 239 4.09 -27.58 -3.64
CA GLU A 239 4.91 -28.56 -2.92
C GLU A 239 6.25 -27.97 -2.45
N LEU A 240 6.98 -27.26 -3.33
CA LEU A 240 8.25 -26.62 -2.96
C LEU A 240 8.09 -25.54 -1.87
N ILE A 241 7.02 -24.75 -1.94
CA ILE A 241 6.72 -23.69 -0.97
C ILE A 241 6.28 -24.27 0.37
N LEU A 242 5.46 -25.32 0.35
CA LEU A 242 5.01 -26.02 1.56
C LEU A 242 6.17 -26.78 2.21
N ASN A 243 7.05 -27.39 1.42
CA ASN A 243 8.30 -27.99 1.92
C ASN A 243 9.21 -26.94 2.56
N PHE A 244 9.31 -25.74 1.97
CA PHE A 244 10.02 -24.63 2.60
C PHE A 244 9.36 -24.22 3.92
N TYR A 245 8.04 -24.08 3.97
CA TYR A 245 7.30 -23.75 5.19
C TYR A 245 7.57 -24.75 6.31
N ASN A 246 7.37 -26.04 6.05
CA ASN A 246 7.57 -27.09 7.04
C ASN A 246 9.04 -27.13 7.53
N ASN A 247 10.01 -27.12 6.62
CA ASN A 247 11.41 -27.31 6.97
C ASN A 247 12.12 -26.05 7.47
N ARG A 248 11.71 -24.86 7.02
CA ARG A 248 12.42 -23.60 7.27
C ARG A 248 11.64 -22.63 8.13
N VAL A 249 10.32 -22.79 8.28
CA VAL A 249 9.49 -21.95 9.16
C VAL A 249 9.11 -22.74 10.40
N ILE A 250 8.41 -23.87 10.25
CA ILE A 250 7.93 -24.67 11.38
C ILE A 250 9.09 -25.33 12.14
N ASN A 251 9.95 -26.09 11.46
CA ASN A 251 11.06 -26.80 12.12
C ASN A 251 12.18 -25.86 12.61
N ASN A 252 12.19 -24.59 12.19
CA ASN A 252 13.21 -23.61 12.56
C ASN A 252 12.65 -22.64 13.60
N ASN A 253 12.52 -23.11 14.83
CA ASN A 253 11.99 -22.40 16.01
C ASN A 253 10.46 -22.14 16.03
N GLY A 254 9.72 -22.66 15.04
CA GLY A 254 8.25 -22.64 15.02
C GLY A 254 7.61 -21.27 14.79
N LEU A 255 6.27 -21.26 14.79
CA LEU A 255 5.46 -20.05 14.66
C LEU A 255 5.50 -19.18 15.93
N ASN A 256 5.88 -19.73 17.07
CA ASN A 256 5.99 -19.00 18.34
C ASN A 256 6.99 -17.85 18.26
N VAL A 257 8.16 -18.05 17.62
CA VAL A 257 9.13 -16.96 17.42
C VAL A 257 8.53 -15.84 16.56
N SER A 258 7.85 -16.19 15.47
CA SER A 258 7.19 -15.22 14.60
C SER A 258 6.11 -14.43 15.36
N LYS A 259 5.31 -15.13 16.17
CA LYS A 259 4.27 -14.54 17.03
C LYS A 259 4.87 -13.58 18.06
N GLU A 260 5.92 -13.98 18.78
CA GLU A 260 6.54 -13.16 19.81
C GLU A 260 7.26 -11.94 19.23
N ASN A 261 7.97 -12.09 18.11
CA ASN A 261 8.63 -10.96 17.45
C ASN A 261 7.61 -9.93 16.94
N LEU A 262 6.49 -10.39 16.36
CA LEU A 262 5.42 -9.51 15.92
C LEU A 262 4.73 -8.81 17.12
N ASN A 263 4.43 -9.55 18.19
CA ASN A 263 3.88 -9.00 19.43
C ASN A 263 4.79 -7.93 20.03
N THR A 264 6.08 -8.24 20.13
CA THR A 264 7.10 -7.32 20.67
C THR A 264 7.13 -6.03 19.86
N TYR A 265 7.23 -6.15 18.54
CA TYR A 265 7.23 -4.98 17.66
C TYR A 265 5.98 -4.12 17.82
N LEU A 266 4.78 -4.72 17.81
CA LEU A 266 3.52 -3.97 17.88
C LEU A 266 3.25 -3.36 19.26
N ARG A 267 3.76 -3.98 20.34
CA ARG A 267 3.80 -3.36 21.68
C ARG A 267 4.73 -2.17 21.69
N SER A 268 5.96 -2.31 21.19
CA SER A 268 6.91 -1.20 21.10
C SER A 268 6.40 -0.07 20.21
N LEU A 269 5.65 -0.36 19.13
CA LEU A 269 4.96 0.65 18.31
C LEU A 269 3.90 1.41 19.12
N THR A 270 3.17 0.71 19.99
CA THR A 270 2.17 1.30 20.88
C THR A 270 2.83 2.23 21.90
N ASP A 271 3.94 1.80 22.49
CA ASP A 271 4.72 2.61 23.44
C ASP A 271 5.33 3.83 22.74
N ALA A 272 5.86 3.66 21.53
CA ALA A 272 6.39 4.76 20.73
C ALA A 272 5.33 5.82 20.42
N ARG A 273 4.10 5.40 20.08
CA ARG A 273 2.96 6.33 19.92
C ARG A 273 2.66 7.06 21.22
N HIS A 274 2.59 6.35 22.35
CA HIS A 274 2.30 6.95 23.65
C HIS A 274 3.33 8.04 23.98
N ASN A 275 4.62 7.72 23.84
CA ASN A 275 5.73 8.64 24.06
C ASN A 275 5.69 9.85 23.12
N LEU A 276 5.34 9.66 21.84
CA LEU A 276 5.21 10.77 20.90
C LEU A 276 4.06 11.71 21.30
N LEU A 277 2.87 11.16 21.61
CA LEU A 277 1.67 11.97 21.85
C LEU A 277 1.65 12.68 23.21
N HIS A 278 2.22 12.05 24.25
CA HIS A 278 2.15 12.56 25.62
C HIS A 278 3.44 13.21 26.10
N GLU A 279 4.59 12.75 25.60
CA GLU A 279 5.91 13.20 26.04
C GLU A 279 6.69 13.92 24.94
N ASN A 280 6.18 13.94 23.70
CA ASN A 280 6.88 14.46 22.51
C ASN A 280 8.25 13.80 22.29
N ILE A 281 8.41 12.54 22.71
CA ILE A 281 9.64 11.76 22.54
C ILE A 281 9.56 10.93 21.27
N ARG A 282 10.53 11.11 20.37
CA ARG A 282 10.64 10.41 19.08
C ARG A 282 11.57 9.20 19.20
N HIS A 283 11.14 8.07 18.64
CA HIS A 283 11.92 6.83 18.60
C HIS A 283 12.38 6.53 17.18
N SER A 284 13.68 6.65 16.89
CA SER A 284 14.25 6.47 15.55
C SER A 284 13.93 5.13 14.90
N ASP A 285 13.79 4.07 15.72
CA ASP A 285 13.47 2.72 15.28
C ASP A 285 12.09 2.62 14.59
N PHE A 286 11.24 3.64 14.73
CA PHE A 286 9.90 3.71 14.13
C PHE A 286 9.75 4.80 13.07
N MET A 287 10.85 5.31 12.50
CA MET A 287 10.79 6.29 11.42
C MET A 287 10.12 5.73 10.14
N THR A 288 10.22 4.43 9.93
CA THR A 288 9.86 3.75 8.67
C THR A 288 8.81 2.66 8.85
N ILE A 289 8.61 2.14 10.06
CA ILE A 289 7.56 1.17 10.46
C ILE A 289 7.33 -0.02 9.52
N GLU A 290 8.39 -0.62 8.99
CA GLU A 290 8.31 -1.53 7.85
C GLU A 290 7.63 -2.85 8.16
N ILE A 291 7.75 -3.35 9.41
CA ILE A 291 7.02 -4.54 9.83
C ILE A 291 5.53 -4.28 9.73
N TYR A 292 5.05 -3.14 10.24
CA TYR A 292 3.63 -2.79 10.13
C TYR A 292 3.20 -2.67 8.66
N ILE A 293 4.01 -2.01 7.82
CA ILE A 293 3.71 -1.82 6.40
C ILE A 293 3.57 -3.17 5.67
N ALA A 294 4.43 -4.15 5.98
CA ALA A 294 4.38 -5.49 5.39
C ALA A 294 3.26 -6.37 5.98
N TRP A 295 3.05 -6.28 7.29
CA TRP A 295 2.11 -7.10 8.04
C TRP A 295 0.65 -6.71 7.80
N PHE A 296 0.34 -5.41 7.90
CA PHE A 296 -1.04 -4.96 8.01
C PHE A 296 -1.91 -5.35 6.81
N PRO A 297 -1.43 -5.30 5.55
CA PRO A 297 -2.22 -5.78 4.42
C PRO A 297 -2.52 -7.28 4.50
N LEU A 298 -1.56 -8.11 4.95
CA LEU A 298 -1.78 -9.55 5.12
C LEU A 298 -2.79 -9.82 6.24
N PHE A 299 -2.71 -9.06 7.34
CA PHE A 299 -3.67 -9.11 8.43
C PHE A 299 -5.07 -8.70 7.97
N PHE A 300 -5.19 -7.61 7.22
CA PHE A 300 -6.47 -7.16 6.68
C PHE A 300 -7.11 -8.21 5.76
N LEU A 301 -6.32 -8.82 4.87
CA LEU A 301 -6.80 -9.85 3.96
C LEU A 301 -7.26 -11.11 4.69
N ILE A 302 -6.47 -11.64 5.63
CA ILE A 302 -6.84 -12.88 6.34
C ILE A 302 -8.04 -12.70 7.25
N ILE A 303 -8.30 -11.48 7.73
CA ILE A 303 -9.46 -11.20 8.60
C ILE A 303 -10.74 -11.00 7.78
N PHE A 304 -10.70 -10.21 6.70
CA PHE A 304 -11.91 -9.84 5.97
C PHE A 304 -12.16 -10.64 4.68
N PHE A 305 -11.15 -11.30 4.14
CA PHE A 305 -11.17 -11.84 2.78
C PHE A 305 -10.53 -13.24 2.67
N GLU A 306 -10.45 -13.99 3.77
CA GLU A 306 -9.87 -15.35 3.80
C GLU A 306 -10.45 -16.25 2.70
N ASP A 307 -11.75 -16.14 2.43
CA ASP A 307 -12.50 -16.89 1.42
C ASP A 307 -12.17 -16.50 -0.04
N LYS A 308 -11.59 -15.31 -0.25
CA LYS A 308 -11.24 -14.78 -1.57
C LYS A 308 -9.72 -14.81 -1.83
N MET A 309 -8.93 -15.13 -0.81
CA MET A 309 -7.50 -15.32 -0.96
C MET A 309 -7.20 -16.52 -1.85
N THR A 310 -6.03 -16.51 -2.45
CA THR A 310 -5.59 -17.49 -3.44
C THR A 310 -4.31 -18.20 -2.98
N LYS A 311 -3.87 -19.20 -3.75
CA LYS A 311 -2.56 -19.83 -3.56
C LYS A 311 -1.38 -18.85 -3.60
N LYS A 312 -1.53 -17.70 -4.28
CA LYS A 312 -0.50 -16.64 -4.35
C LYS A 312 -0.29 -15.99 -2.98
N ASP A 313 -1.34 -15.93 -2.17
CA ASP A 313 -1.29 -15.38 -0.82
C ASP A 313 -0.54 -16.29 0.16
N ILE A 314 -0.62 -17.61 -0.04
CA ILE A 314 0.13 -18.60 0.76
C ILE A 314 1.64 -18.32 0.72
N VAL A 315 2.16 -18.02 -0.47
CA VAL A 315 3.58 -17.65 -0.65
C VAL A 315 3.93 -16.44 0.20
N ARG A 316 3.11 -15.39 0.17
CA ARG A 316 3.36 -14.13 0.91
C ARG A 316 3.28 -14.36 2.42
N LEU A 317 2.28 -15.10 2.88
CA LEU A 317 2.12 -15.46 4.30
C LEU A 317 3.33 -16.26 4.80
N ILE A 318 3.75 -17.30 4.09
CA ILE A 318 4.91 -18.12 4.47
C ILE A 318 6.20 -17.29 4.50
N PHE A 319 6.43 -16.47 3.49
CA PHE A 319 7.60 -15.60 3.44
C PHE A 319 7.59 -14.56 4.57
N PHE A 320 6.44 -13.98 4.88
CA PHE A 320 6.30 -13.01 5.96
C PHE A 320 6.53 -13.67 7.34
N LEU A 321 5.92 -14.83 7.60
CA LEU A 321 6.16 -15.62 8.81
C LEU A 321 7.65 -15.94 8.96
N LYS A 322 8.32 -16.34 7.87
CA LYS A 322 9.75 -16.59 7.90
C LYS A 322 10.55 -15.31 8.19
N LEU A 323 10.20 -14.19 7.56
CA LEU A 323 10.86 -12.90 7.76
C LEU A 323 10.76 -12.42 9.21
N LEU A 324 9.65 -12.69 9.89
CA LEU A 324 9.48 -12.42 11.32
C LEU A 324 10.45 -13.20 12.22
N GLN A 325 11.04 -14.30 11.76
CA GLN A 325 12.08 -15.01 12.52
C GLN A 325 13.45 -14.34 12.46
N LEU A 326 13.61 -13.28 11.66
CA LEU A 326 14.80 -12.42 11.64
C LEU A 326 14.58 -11.23 12.57
N ASP A 327 15.61 -10.83 13.31
CA ASP A 327 15.63 -9.54 14.02
C ASP A 327 15.23 -8.40 13.06
N PHE A 328 14.20 -7.65 13.45
CA PHE A 328 13.63 -6.60 12.62
C PHE A 328 14.62 -5.48 12.29
N LYS A 329 15.62 -5.24 13.15
CA LYS A 329 16.70 -4.29 12.87
C LYS A 329 17.54 -4.68 11.64
N LYS A 330 17.46 -5.93 11.20
CA LYS A 330 18.16 -6.46 10.02
C LYS A 330 17.31 -6.42 8.74
N TRP A 331 16.01 -6.09 8.81
CA TRP A 331 15.11 -6.13 7.63
C TRP A 331 15.56 -5.18 6.52
N ASN A 332 15.98 -3.96 6.88
CA ASN A 332 16.43 -2.92 5.95
C ASN A 332 17.92 -2.58 6.03
N LYS A 333 18.72 -3.37 6.75
CA LYS A 333 20.16 -3.14 6.84
C LYS A 333 20.83 -3.46 5.50
N LYS A 334 21.32 -2.43 4.80
CA LYS A 334 22.15 -2.58 3.59
C LYS A 334 23.55 -3.09 3.95
N ASP A 335 24.11 -3.90 3.06
CA ASP A 335 25.51 -4.31 3.14
C ASP A 335 26.39 -3.15 2.69
N THR A 336 27.11 -2.53 3.62
CA THR A 336 27.98 -1.37 3.34
C THR A 336 29.19 -1.73 2.47
N LYS A 337 29.53 -3.02 2.35
CA LYS A 337 30.61 -3.50 1.48
C LYS A 337 30.09 -3.83 0.07
N ASN A 338 28.79 -4.11 -0.06
CA ASN A 338 28.16 -4.38 -1.33
C ASN A 338 26.77 -3.72 -1.42
N TYR A 339 26.76 -2.42 -1.71
CA TYR A 339 25.54 -1.63 -1.83
C TYR A 339 24.55 -2.14 -2.90
N SER A 340 25.02 -2.94 -3.87
CA SER A 340 24.15 -3.57 -4.87
C SER A 340 23.32 -4.73 -4.32
N LYS A 341 23.69 -5.25 -3.15
CA LYS A 341 22.97 -6.35 -2.50
C LYS A 341 21.64 -5.85 -1.93
N MET A 342 20.59 -6.64 -2.18
CA MET A 342 19.27 -6.38 -1.62
C MET A 342 19.24 -6.56 -0.09
N THR A 343 18.45 -5.74 0.60
CA THR A 343 18.06 -5.95 2.00
C THR A 343 17.14 -7.16 2.13
N CYS A 344 16.95 -7.68 3.34
CA CYS A 344 16.07 -8.83 3.54
C CYS A 344 14.61 -8.51 3.16
N LEU A 345 14.17 -7.27 3.40
CA LEU A 345 12.84 -6.79 3.00
C LEU A 345 12.71 -6.65 1.47
N GLU A 346 13.76 -6.18 0.79
CA GLU A 346 13.80 -6.15 -0.69
C GLU A 346 13.76 -7.57 -1.28
N VAL A 347 14.51 -8.51 -0.70
CA VAL A 347 14.46 -9.93 -1.10
C VAL A 347 13.06 -10.49 -0.88
N TYR A 348 12.43 -10.26 0.28
CA TYR A 348 11.04 -10.64 0.55
C TYR A 348 10.09 -10.09 -0.52
N ALA A 349 10.11 -8.79 -0.78
CA ALA A 349 9.19 -8.14 -1.70
C ALA A 349 9.40 -8.57 -3.15
N GLN A 350 10.66 -8.75 -3.59
CA GLN A 350 10.96 -9.17 -4.97
C GLN A 350 10.70 -10.66 -5.19
N TYR A 351 11.10 -11.52 -4.26
CA TYR A 351 11.01 -12.97 -4.46
C TYR A 351 9.59 -13.49 -4.31
N THR A 352 8.78 -12.91 -3.41
CA THR A 352 7.34 -13.23 -3.36
C THR A 352 6.66 -12.95 -4.70
N ARG A 353 6.84 -11.75 -5.27
CA ARG A 353 6.30 -11.38 -6.60
C ARG A 353 6.82 -12.30 -7.71
N THR A 354 8.11 -12.63 -7.67
CA THR A 354 8.73 -13.52 -8.66
C THR A 354 8.13 -14.92 -8.59
N ILE A 355 8.07 -15.53 -7.40
CA ILE A 355 7.51 -16.86 -7.20
C ILE A 355 6.05 -16.90 -7.63
N ILE A 356 5.24 -15.90 -7.25
CA ILE A 356 3.83 -15.81 -7.67
C ILE A 356 3.70 -15.86 -9.19
N THR A 357 4.56 -15.16 -9.91
CA THR A 357 4.56 -15.15 -11.38
C THR A 357 5.04 -16.48 -11.97
N GLN A 358 6.00 -17.14 -11.33
CA GLN A 358 6.56 -18.41 -11.79
C GLN A 358 5.69 -19.63 -11.46
N LEU A 359 4.84 -19.54 -10.43
CA LEU A 359 3.85 -20.56 -10.09
C LEU A 359 2.89 -20.81 -11.24
N ASP A 360 2.42 -19.75 -11.90
CA ASP A 360 1.54 -19.87 -13.06
C ASP A 360 2.26 -20.48 -14.29
N ARG A 361 3.60 -20.54 -14.27
CA ARG A 361 4.46 -21.07 -15.33
C ARG A 361 5.06 -22.44 -15.01
N ASN A 362 4.79 -23.00 -13.82
CA ASN A 362 5.40 -24.24 -13.31
C ASN A 362 6.93 -24.26 -13.39
N ASN A 363 7.58 -23.10 -13.17
CA ASN A 363 9.04 -22.97 -13.26
C ASN A 363 9.71 -23.25 -11.89
N ASN A 364 9.81 -24.53 -11.55
CA ASN A 364 10.32 -25.00 -10.26
C ASN A 364 11.78 -24.62 -10.00
N GLU A 365 12.61 -24.47 -11.03
CA GLU A 365 14.01 -24.07 -10.89
C GLU A 365 14.13 -22.64 -10.32
N VAL A 366 13.39 -21.69 -10.90
CA VAL A 366 13.40 -20.30 -10.43
C VAL A 366 12.76 -20.19 -9.05
N ILE A 367 11.68 -20.95 -8.79
CA ILE A 367 11.06 -21.00 -7.46
C ILE A 367 12.07 -21.48 -6.42
N SER A 368 12.77 -22.59 -6.67
CA SER A 368 13.79 -23.12 -5.76
C SER A 368 14.91 -22.10 -5.51
N ALA A 369 15.41 -21.44 -6.56
CA ALA A 369 16.45 -20.41 -6.44
C ALA A 369 16.00 -19.22 -5.59
N CYS A 370 14.75 -18.78 -5.74
CA CYS A 370 14.17 -17.74 -4.89
C CYS A 370 14.06 -18.18 -3.42
N LEU A 371 13.59 -19.40 -3.16
CA LEU A 371 13.49 -19.95 -1.79
C LEU A 371 14.86 -20.01 -1.11
N ASP A 372 15.88 -20.50 -1.82
CA ASP A 372 17.25 -20.57 -1.30
C ASP A 372 17.88 -19.20 -1.09
N GLY A 373 17.67 -18.29 -2.03
CA GLY A 373 18.17 -16.92 -1.92
C GLY A 373 17.51 -16.17 -0.76
N PHE A 374 16.22 -16.36 -0.52
CA PHE A 374 15.54 -15.81 0.65
C PHE A 374 16.05 -16.43 1.96
N ASN A 375 16.24 -17.75 2.00
CA ASN A 375 16.80 -18.43 3.17
C ASN A 375 18.23 -17.97 3.51
N SER A 376 18.99 -17.46 2.53
CA SER A 376 20.34 -16.94 2.75
C SER A 376 20.36 -15.71 3.66
N CYS A 377 19.26 -14.94 3.74
CA CYS A 377 19.10 -13.82 4.68
C CYS A 377 19.27 -14.25 6.15
N PHE A 378 19.07 -15.53 6.44
CA PHE A 378 19.10 -16.11 7.78
C PHE A 378 20.41 -16.85 8.09
N LYS A 379 21.28 -17.08 7.09
CA LYS A 379 22.53 -17.86 7.27
C LYS A 379 23.70 -17.04 7.82
N ASN A 380 23.64 -15.70 7.72
CA ASN A 380 24.69 -14.77 8.20
C ASN A 380 24.25 -13.99 9.45
N GLY A 381 23.13 -14.36 10.08
CA GLY A 381 22.64 -13.73 11.29
C GLY A 381 22.66 -14.73 12.43
N GLU A 382 23.33 -14.38 13.52
CA GLU A 382 23.00 -14.93 14.85
C GLU A 382 21.48 -14.96 14.97
N PHE A 383 20.94 -16.16 15.15
CA PHE A 383 19.55 -16.37 15.52
C PHE A 383 19.28 -15.57 16.81
N VAL A 384 18.03 -15.19 17.05
CA VAL A 384 17.64 -14.73 18.39
C VAL A 384 17.86 -15.93 19.30
N GLU A 385 19.00 -15.96 20.01
CA GLU A 385 19.23 -16.90 21.10
C GLU A 385 18.21 -16.56 22.19
N ASN A 386 17.49 -17.60 22.64
CA ASN A 386 16.46 -17.51 23.68
C ASN A 386 16.99 -16.93 24.99
#